data_AF-A0A7K3ZL46-F1
#
_entry.id   AF-A0A7K3ZL46-F1
#
_cell.length_a   1.000
_cell.length_b   1.000
_cell.length_c   1.000
_cell.angle_alpha   90.00
_cell.angle_beta   90.00
_cell.angle_gamma   90.00
#
_symmetry.space_group_name_H-M   'P 1'
#
loop_
_entity.id
_entity.type
_entity.pdbx_description
1 polymer ?
#
loop_
_entity_poly.entity_id
_entity_poly.type
_entity_poly.pdbx_seq_one_letter_code
_entity_poly.pdbx_strand_id
1 'polypeptide(L)'
;PGQTVTVTYAMSGEYGTTYDADVTLGRNGDIGYLGVESSLSGFGMVSPNIVQNLGKNPLYGVTSIQDAAYGALSYIGMAFKGFSPVPESVQWWYDVPGGEVFWVVLSVLYWTFWLNLVLGVTNALPAMPFDGGHLFRGGLDFLLEKLGMHDHDRRQVLTDSVSGALSMVMIMIMVLLIMVIVL
;
A
#
# COMPACT_ATOMS: atom_id res chain seq x y z
N PRO A 1 -4.80 -27.72 17.16
CA PRO A 1 -4.16 -27.02 16.02
C PRO A 1 -4.59 -27.58 14.66
N GLY A 2 -4.97 -26.73 13.70
CA GLY A 2 -5.50 -27.15 12.38
C GLY A 2 -6.90 -27.77 12.41
N GLN A 3 -7.60 -27.67 13.54
CA GLN A 3 -8.96 -28.15 13.71
C GLN A 3 -9.93 -27.09 13.16
N THR A 4 -10.96 -27.55 12.46
CA THR A 4 -12.12 -26.72 12.13
C THR A 4 -13.03 -26.63 13.34
N VAL A 5 -13.32 -25.42 13.80
CA VAL A 5 -14.26 -25.15 14.88
C VAL A 5 -15.41 -24.31 14.35
N THR A 6 -16.63 -24.62 14.78
CA THR A 6 -17.80 -23.80 14.46
C THR A 6 -17.86 -22.63 15.42
N VAL A 7 -17.80 -21.42 14.89
CA VAL A 7 -17.89 -20.18 15.65
C VAL A 7 -19.26 -19.56 15.41
N THR A 8 -20.01 -19.39 16.50
CA THR A 8 -21.29 -18.68 16.48
C THR A 8 -21.05 -17.20 16.74
N TYR A 9 -21.51 -16.33 15.85
CA TYR A 9 -21.36 -14.87 15.94
C TYR A 9 -22.69 -14.14 15.66
N ALA A 10 -22.82 -12.91 16.16
CA ALA A 10 -23.98 -12.06 15.92
C ALA A 10 -23.52 -10.78 15.18
N MET A 11 -24.28 -10.34 14.18
CA MET A 11 -23.95 -9.11 13.44
C MET A 11 -24.46 -7.89 14.21
N SER A 12 -23.63 -6.84 14.27
CA SER A 12 -24.01 -5.57 14.90
C SER A 12 -25.21 -4.97 14.15
N GLY A 13 -26.36 -4.85 14.85
CA GLY A 13 -27.61 -4.33 14.29
C GLY A 13 -28.71 -5.38 14.12
N GLU A 14 -28.39 -6.67 14.19
CA GLU A 14 -29.36 -7.78 14.19
C GLU A 14 -29.45 -8.42 15.57
N TYR A 15 -30.35 -7.89 16.39
CA TYR A 15 -30.57 -8.40 17.74
C TYR A 15 -31.30 -9.75 17.71
N GLY A 16 -30.66 -10.78 18.26
CA GLY A 16 -31.26 -12.11 18.44
C GLY A 16 -31.03 -13.11 17.31
N THR A 17 -30.35 -12.71 16.23
CA THR A 17 -29.94 -13.61 15.14
C THR A 17 -28.47 -13.96 15.30
N THR A 18 -28.15 -15.25 15.31
CA THR A 18 -26.79 -15.77 15.32
C THR A 18 -26.48 -16.53 14.05
N TYR A 19 -25.25 -16.44 13.59
CA TYR A 19 -24.73 -17.11 12.42
C TYR A 19 -23.60 -18.06 12.85
N ASP A 20 -23.54 -19.22 12.22
CA ASP A 20 -22.45 -20.18 12.41
C ASP A 20 -21.50 -20.09 11.22
N ALA A 21 -20.21 -20.03 11.52
CA ALA A 21 -19.15 -20.16 10.52
C ALA A 21 -18.12 -21.19 10.96
N ASP A 22 -17.79 -22.11 10.06
CA ASP A 22 -16.71 -23.05 10.25
C ASP A 22 -15.38 -22.36 9.97
N VAL A 23 -14.51 -22.30 10.98
CA VAL A 23 -13.21 -21.65 10.89
C VAL A 23 -12.10 -22.65 11.23
N THR A 24 -11.14 -22.80 10.33
CA THR A 24 -9.93 -23.60 10.58
C THR A 24 -8.94 -22.78 11.40
N LEU A 25 -8.63 -23.27 12.60
CA LEU A 25 -7.66 -22.64 13.49
C LEU A 25 -6.26 -22.61 12.87
N GLY A 26 -5.57 -21.48 13.04
CA GLY A 26 -4.14 -21.36 12.78
C GLY A 26 -3.35 -22.33 13.66
N ARG A 27 -2.11 -22.62 13.27
CA ARG A 27 -1.21 -23.53 13.99
C ARG A 27 0.18 -22.92 14.14
N ASN A 28 0.67 -22.89 15.36
CA ASN A 28 2.09 -22.71 15.67
C ASN A 28 2.47 -23.78 16.71
N GLY A 29 3.31 -24.73 16.31
CA GLY A 29 3.60 -25.92 17.12
C GLY A 29 2.33 -26.68 17.50
N ASP A 30 2.11 -26.80 18.81
CA ASP A 30 0.95 -27.47 19.41
C ASP A 30 -0.21 -26.51 19.74
N ILE A 31 -0.03 -25.20 19.51
CA ILE A 31 -1.04 -24.18 19.81
C ILE A 31 -1.94 -23.99 18.59
N GLY A 32 -3.25 -24.14 18.79
CA GLY A 32 -4.28 -23.73 17.84
C GLY A 32 -4.84 -22.37 18.22
N TYR A 33 -4.99 -21.45 17.28
CA TYR A 33 -5.44 -20.09 17.59
C TYR A 33 -6.28 -19.49 16.45
N LEU A 34 -7.12 -18.52 16.80
CA LEU A 34 -7.98 -17.76 15.89
C LEU A 34 -7.71 -16.27 16.11
N GLY A 35 -7.36 -15.54 15.04
CA GLY A 35 -7.17 -14.11 15.11
C GLY A 35 -8.50 -13.37 15.12
N VAL A 36 -8.59 -12.32 15.95
CA VAL A 36 -9.71 -11.38 15.98
C VAL A 36 -9.15 -10.00 15.65
N GLU A 37 -9.75 -9.32 14.69
CA GLU A 37 -9.46 -7.92 14.38
C GLU A 37 -10.61 -7.04 14.86
N SER A 38 -10.29 -5.81 15.23
CA SER A 38 -11.28 -4.78 15.59
C SER A 38 -11.10 -3.60 14.66
N SER A 39 -12.19 -3.17 14.04
CA SER A 39 -12.23 -2.05 13.10
C SER A 39 -13.36 -1.09 13.47
N LEU A 40 -13.38 0.10 12.85
CA LEU A 40 -14.49 1.05 13.00
C LEU A 40 -15.84 0.47 12.56
N SER A 41 -15.84 -0.55 11.70
CA SER A 41 -17.03 -1.26 11.23
C SER A 41 -17.43 -2.44 12.13
N GLY A 42 -16.71 -2.67 13.23
CA GLY A 42 -16.97 -3.74 14.20
C GLY A 42 -15.82 -4.74 14.34
N PHE A 43 -16.11 -5.89 14.96
CA PHE A 43 -15.17 -6.99 15.14
C PHE A 43 -15.21 -7.93 13.93
N GLY A 44 -14.03 -8.30 13.42
CA GLY A 44 -13.83 -9.27 12.35
C GLY A 44 -13.00 -10.45 12.82
N MET A 45 -13.13 -11.59 12.15
CA MET A 45 -12.25 -12.73 12.34
C MET A 45 -11.21 -12.76 11.23
N VAL A 46 -9.93 -12.88 11.61
CA VAL A 46 -8.82 -12.99 10.66
C VAL A 46 -8.08 -14.30 10.90
N SER A 47 -8.05 -15.17 9.89
CA SER A 47 -7.25 -16.39 9.97
C SER A 47 -5.79 -16.06 9.57
N PRO A 48 -4.81 -16.47 10.39
CA PRO A 48 -3.38 -16.30 10.08
C PRO A 48 -3.00 -16.91 8.73
N ASN A 49 -3.69 -17.99 8.32
CA ASN A 49 -3.49 -18.67 7.05
C ASN A 49 -3.84 -17.77 5.85
N ILE A 50 -4.89 -16.95 5.97
CA ILE A 50 -5.30 -16.03 4.90
C ILE A 50 -4.22 -14.95 4.71
N VAL A 51 -3.77 -14.35 5.82
CA VAL A 51 -2.68 -13.36 5.80
C VAL A 51 -1.39 -13.96 5.26
N GLN A 52 -1.06 -15.20 5.66
CA GLN A 52 0.14 -15.90 5.17
C GLN A 52 0.05 -16.21 3.67
N ASN A 53 -1.08 -16.70 3.19
CA ASN A 53 -1.26 -17.10 1.80
C ASN A 53 -1.23 -15.89 0.87
N LEU A 54 -1.88 -14.79 1.26
CA LEU A 54 -1.81 -13.53 0.53
C LEU A 54 -0.40 -12.93 0.59
N GLY A 55 0.28 -13.04 1.73
CA GLY A 55 1.68 -12.64 1.90
C GLY A 55 2.66 -13.40 0.99
N LYS A 56 2.42 -14.69 0.75
CA LYS A 56 3.24 -15.55 -0.13
C LYS A 56 2.89 -15.41 -1.60
N ASN A 57 1.61 -15.17 -1.90
CA ASN A 57 1.09 -15.09 -3.25
C ASN A 57 -0.01 -14.01 -3.33
N PRO A 58 0.26 -12.84 -3.97
CA PRO A 58 -0.73 -11.78 -4.13
C PRO A 58 -1.91 -12.17 -5.04
N LEU A 59 -1.79 -13.28 -5.76
CA LEU A 59 -2.81 -13.83 -6.66
C LEU A 59 -3.43 -15.12 -6.12
N TYR A 60 -3.34 -15.36 -4.80
CA TYR A 60 -3.96 -16.52 -4.17
C TYR A 60 -5.47 -16.54 -4.39
N GLY A 61 -6.00 -17.65 -4.95
CA GLY A 61 -7.44 -17.84 -5.15
C GLY A 61 -8.05 -17.09 -6.36
N VAL A 62 -7.22 -16.46 -7.18
CA VAL A 62 -7.64 -15.71 -8.38
C VAL A 62 -8.10 -16.66 -9.49
N THR A 63 -9.31 -16.48 -10.00
CA THR A 63 -9.87 -17.28 -11.12
C THR A 63 -10.11 -16.44 -12.39
N SER A 64 -9.99 -15.11 -12.31
CA SER A 64 -10.17 -14.19 -13.44
C SER A 64 -9.13 -13.06 -13.46
N ILE A 65 -9.00 -12.37 -14.60
CA ILE A 65 -8.11 -11.19 -14.73
C ILE A 65 -8.55 -10.04 -13.81
N GLN A 66 -9.86 -9.89 -13.58
CA GLN A 66 -10.37 -8.88 -12.65
C GLN A 66 -9.94 -9.22 -11.23
N ASP A 67 -10.09 -10.48 -10.79
CA ASP A 67 -9.63 -10.92 -9.48
C ASP A 67 -8.11 -10.77 -9.33
N ALA A 68 -7.36 -10.94 -10.42
CA ALA A 68 -5.91 -10.73 -10.42
C ALA A 68 -5.56 -9.26 -10.15
N ALA A 69 -6.26 -8.34 -10.81
CA ALA A 69 -6.07 -6.91 -10.61
C ALA A 69 -6.45 -6.49 -9.18
N TYR A 70 -7.59 -6.97 -8.68
CA TYR A 70 -8.00 -6.75 -7.29
C TYR A 70 -7.02 -7.35 -6.29
N GLY A 71 -6.55 -8.58 -6.51
CA GLY A 71 -5.55 -9.26 -5.69
C GLY A 71 -4.26 -8.44 -5.58
N ALA A 72 -3.70 -8.02 -6.72
CA ALA A 72 -2.49 -7.21 -6.77
C ALA A 72 -2.66 -5.85 -6.06
N LEU A 73 -3.77 -5.15 -6.29
CA LEU A 73 -4.05 -3.89 -5.61
C LEU A 73 -4.27 -4.09 -4.10
N SER A 74 -4.96 -5.17 -3.71
CA SER A 74 -5.22 -5.49 -2.31
C SER A 74 -3.94 -5.83 -1.55
N TYR A 75 -2.97 -6.47 -2.21
CA TYR A 75 -1.66 -6.79 -1.64
C TYR A 75 -0.88 -5.54 -1.29
N ILE A 76 -0.81 -4.57 -2.20
CA ILE A 76 -0.23 -3.24 -1.92
C ILE A 76 -1.03 -2.56 -0.79
N GLY A 77 -2.35 -2.71 -0.82
CA GLY A 77 -3.28 -2.23 0.19
C GLY A 77 -3.07 -2.77 1.60
N MET A 78 -2.48 -3.96 1.75
CA MET A 78 -2.27 -4.60 3.06
C MET A 78 -1.37 -3.79 3.99
N ALA A 79 -0.44 -3.01 3.44
CA ALA A 79 0.37 -2.08 4.22
C ALA A 79 -0.51 -1.09 5.00
N PHE A 80 -1.57 -0.57 4.38
CA PHE A 80 -2.50 0.37 5.01
C PHE A 80 -3.46 -0.29 6.00
N LYS A 81 -3.60 -1.62 5.94
CA LYS A 81 -4.40 -2.40 6.90
C LYS A 81 -3.61 -2.79 8.16
N GLY A 82 -2.32 -2.44 8.24
CA GLY A 82 -1.47 -2.77 9.40
C GLY A 82 -1.02 -4.24 9.44
N PHE A 83 -1.22 -4.99 8.36
CA PHE A 83 -0.75 -6.38 8.26
C PHE A 83 0.64 -6.49 7.61
N SER A 84 1.23 -5.38 7.14
CA SER A 84 2.54 -5.36 6.50
C SER A 84 3.32 -4.09 6.89
N PRO A 85 4.55 -4.21 7.44
CA PRO A 85 5.21 -5.47 7.78
C PRO A 85 4.45 -6.15 8.94
N VAL A 86 4.54 -7.47 9.06
CA VAL A 86 3.80 -8.23 10.08
C VAL A 86 4.16 -7.70 11.48
N PRO A 87 3.19 -7.18 12.27
CA PRO A 87 3.47 -6.62 13.58
C PRO A 87 4.08 -7.64 14.54
N GLU A 88 5.00 -7.20 15.40
CA GLU A 88 5.69 -8.07 16.37
C GLU A 88 4.73 -8.88 17.25
N SER A 89 3.60 -8.27 17.66
CA SER A 89 2.56 -8.89 18.48
C SER A 89 1.88 -10.11 17.84
N VAL A 90 1.99 -10.27 16.51
CA VAL A 90 1.40 -11.38 15.75
C VAL A 90 2.44 -12.22 15.00
N GLN A 91 3.73 -11.88 15.10
CA GLN A 91 4.80 -12.68 14.47
C GLN A 91 4.85 -14.11 15.01
N TRP A 92 4.50 -14.30 16.28
CA TRP A 92 4.36 -15.63 16.90
C TRP A 92 3.29 -16.51 16.23
N TRP A 93 2.45 -15.99 15.33
CA TRP A 93 1.56 -16.81 14.53
C TRP A 93 2.31 -17.71 13.55
N TYR A 94 3.51 -17.29 13.13
CA TYR A 94 4.22 -17.91 12.04
C TYR A 94 5.46 -18.64 12.52
N ASP A 95 5.62 -19.88 12.06
CA ASP A 95 6.89 -20.58 12.11
C ASP A 95 7.72 -20.16 10.89
N VAL A 96 8.85 -19.48 11.13
CA VAL A 96 9.67 -18.84 10.09
C VAL A 96 11.12 -19.32 10.14
N PRO A 97 11.77 -19.50 8.98
CA PRO A 97 13.15 -19.98 8.93
C PRO A 97 14.11 -18.93 9.50
N GLY A 98 14.89 -19.28 10.52
CA GLY A 98 15.87 -18.37 11.12
C GLY A 98 15.30 -17.39 12.15
N GLY A 99 14.04 -17.58 12.60
CA GLY A 99 13.46 -16.86 13.73
C GLY A 99 13.47 -15.34 13.55
N GLU A 100 13.99 -14.61 14.54
CA GLU A 100 14.03 -13.13 14.55
C GLU A 100 14.75 -12.52 13.35
N VAL A 101 15.80 -13.17 12.83
CA VAL A 101 16.57 -12.68 11.68
C VAL A 101 15.69 -12.56 10.44
N PHE A 102 14.75 -13.48 10.24
CA PHE A 102 13.79 -13.43 9.15
C PHE A 102 12.95 -12.16 9.19
N TRP A 103 12.44 -11.81 10.37
CA TRP A 103 11.60 -10.63 10.57
C TRP A 103 12.36 -9.34 10.34
N VAL A 104 13.63 -9.28 10.78
CA VAL A 104 14.50 -8.13 10.51
C VAL A 104 14.72 -7.95 9.00
N VAL A 105 15.07 -9.02 8.29
CA VAL A 105 15.29 -8.98 6.83
C VAL A 105 14.03 -8.57 6.10
N LEU A 106 12.87 -9.15 6.43
CA LEU A 106 11.61 -8.77 5.82
C LEU A 106 11.26 -7.30 6.09
N SER A 107 11.51 -6.81 7.31
CA SER A 107 11.25 -5.42 7.67
C SER A 107 12.12 -4.46 6.85
N VAL A 108 13.41 -4.78 6.68
CA VAL A 108 14.32 -3.99 5.85
C VAL A 108 13.87 -3.99 4.40
N LEU A 109 13.51 -5.15 3.83
CA LEU A 109 13.02 -5.24 2.45
C LEU A 109 11.72 -4.45 2.25
N TYR A 110 10.79 -4.57 3.19
CA TYR A 110 9.54 -3.81 3.19
C TYR A 110 9.80 -2.31 3.19
N TRP A 111 10.63 -1.81 4.11
CA TRP A 111 10.91 -0.37 4.19
C TRP A 111 11.72 0.12 3.01
N THR A 112 12.67 -0.67 2.52
CA THR A 112 13.44 -0.35 1.31
C THR A 112 12.53 -0.21 0.10
N PHE A 113 11.54 -1.10 -0.06
CA PHE A 113 10.54 -1.00 -1.13
C PHE A 113 9.78 0.33 -1.05
N TRP A 114 9.21 0.67 0.11
CA TRP A 114 8.42 1.89 0.25
C TRP A 114 9.24 3.16 0.13
N LEU A 115 10.46 3.18 0.67
CA LEU A 115 11.37 4.33 0.51
C LEU A 115 11.71 4.56 -0.96
N ASN A 116 12.02 3.51 -1.72
CA ASN A 116 12.30 3.64 -3.15
C ASN A 116 11.05 4.06 -3.94
N LEU A 117 9.87 3.57 -3.57
CA LEU A 117 8.62 3.96 -4.20
C LEU A 117 8.33 5.45 -3.99
N VAL A 118 8.42 5.93 -2.74
CA VAL A 118 8.22 7.35 -2.42
C VAL A 118 9.26 8.20 -3.11
N LEU A 119 10.55 7.81 -3.05
CA LEU A 119 11.64 8.52 -3.73
C LEU A 119 11.40 8.61 -5.24
N GLY A 120 10.96 7.51 -5.87
CA GLY A 120 10.63 7.47 -7.29
C GLY A 120 9.47 8.40 -7.64
N VAL A 121 8.39 8.38 -6.84
CA VAL A 121 7.23 9.26 -7.04
C VAL A 121 7.61 10.73 -6.85
N THR A 122 8.36 11.07 -5.80
CA THR A 122 8.80 12.46 -5.56
C THR A 122 9.73 12.95 -6.65
N ASN A 123 10.63 12.10 -7.15
CA ASN A 123 11.51 12.45 -8.26
C ASN A 123 10.75 12.64 -9.58
N ALA A 124 9.61 11.97 -9.76
CA ALA A 124 8.77 12.12 -10.95
C ALA A 124 7.83 13.34 -10.91
N LEU A 125 7.75 14.06 -9.79
CA LEU A 125 6.87 15.24 -9.68
C LEU A 125 7.32 16.35 -10.63
N PRO A 126 6.38 17.08 -11.27
CA PRO A 126 6.68 18.18 -12.18
C PRO A 126 7.04 19.46 -11.40
N ALA A 127 8.08 19.39 -10.57
CA ALA A 127 8.53 20.47 -9.72
C ALA A 127 10.07 20.50 -9.64
N MET A 128 10.68 21.61 -10.04
CA MET A 128 12.13 21.81 -9.82
C MET A 128 12.38 22.07 -8.33
N PRO A 129 13.29 21.34 -7.65
CA PRO A 129 14.50 20.72 -8.19
C PRO A 129 14.40 19.22 -8.54
N PHE A 130 13.24 18.59 -8.47
CA PHE A 130 13.09 17.16 -8.81
C PHE A 130 13.24 16.91 -10.32
N ASP A 131 13.74 15.73 -10.69
CA ASP A 131 14.02 15.34 -12.08
C ASP A 131 12.78 15.47 -12.98
N GLY A 132 11.59 15.18 -12.45
CA GLY A 132 10.31 15.30 -13.13
C GLY A 132 9.97 16.74 -13.54
N GLY A 133 10.47 17.75 -12.82
CA GLY A 133 10.35 19.16 -13.20
C GLY A 133 11.14 19.49 -14.46
N HIS A 134 12.35 18.92 -14.59
CA HIS A 134 13.17 19.09 -15.79
C HIS A 134 12.62 18.31 -16.98
N LEU A 135 12.14 17.07 -16.75
CA LEU A 135 11.48 16.27 -17.78
C LEU A 135 10.19 16.93 -18.27
N PHE A 136 9.38 17.48 -17.36
CA PHE A 136 8.16 18.22 -17.70
C PHE A 136 8.47 19.45 -18.55
N ARG A 137 9.49 20.24 -18.18
CA ARG A 137 9.94 21.40 -18.96
C ARG A 137 10.32 21.02 -20.40
N GLY A 138 11.13 19.97 -20.57
CA GLY A 138 11.52 19.48 -21.89
C GLY A 138 10.35 18.90 -22.69
N GLY A 139 9.46 18.15 -22.03
CA GLY A 139 8.25 17.61 -22.66
C GLY A 139 7.28 18.71 -23.11
N LEU A 140 7.15 19.78 -22.32
CA LEU A 140 6.35 20.95 -22.66
C LEU A 140 6.94 21.70 -23.87
N ASP A 141 8.26 21.89 -23.91
CA ASP A 141 8.94 22.49 -25.07
C ASP A 141 8.67 21.71 -26.36
N PHE A 142 8.86 20.38 -26.32
CA PHE A 142 8.59 19.50 -27.44
C PHE A 142 7.12 19.53 -27.89
N LEU A 143 6.19 19.58 -26.93
CA LEU A 143 4.76 19.62 -27.22
C LEU A 143 4.37 20.95 -27.88
N LEU A 144 4.88 22.08 -27.38
CA LEU A 144 4.64 23.40 -27.98
C LEU A 144 5.22 23.51 -29.38
N GLU A 145 6.41 22.95 -29.61
CA GLU A 145 7.01 22.86 -30.95
C GLU A 145 6.11 22.09 -31.92
N LYS A 146 5.59 20.93 -31.49
CA LYS A 146 4.69 20.11 -32.30
C LYS A 146 3.35 20.78 -32.58
N LEU A 147 2.90 21.69 -31.73
CA LEU A 147 1.69 22.50 -31.92
C LEU A 147 1.89 23.72 -32.84
N GLY A 148 3.08 23.88 -33.43
CA GLY A 148 3.36 24.92 -34.43
C GLY A 148 3.96 26.20 -33.84
N MET A 149 4.36 26.21 -32.56
CA MET A 149 5.17 27.29 -31.99
C MET A 149 6.65 27.11 -32.34
N HIS A 150 7.01 27.57 -33.54
CA HIS A 150 8.38 27.52 -34.05
C HIS A 150 9.28 28.66 -33.56
N ASP A 151 8.69 29.70 -32.96
CA ASP A 151 9.44 30.78 -32.30
C ASP A 151 10.08 30.24 -31.01
N HIS A 152 11.39 30.03 -31.06
CA HIS A 152 12.17 29.44 -29.98
C HIS A 152 12.15 30.31 -28.72
N ASP A 153 12.33 31.63 -28.86
CA ASP A 153 12.40 32.55 -27.72
C ASP A 153 11.05 32.61 -27.01
N ARG A 154 9.97 32.72 -27.78
CA ARG A 154 8.60 32.73 -27.24
C ARG A 154 8.26 31.40 -26.56
N ARG A 155 8.67 30.28 -27.14
CA ARG A 155 8.42 28.95 -26.58
C ARG A 155 9.18 28.74 -25.28
N GLN A 156 10.46 29.11 -25.24
CA GLN A 156 11.28 29.00 -24.04
C GLN A 156 10.70 29.83 -22.88
N VAL A 157 10.32 31.09 -23.13
CA VAL A 157 9.70 31.95 -22.10
C VAL A 157 8.40 31.34 -21.57
N LEU A 158 7.58 30.76 -22.44
CA LEU A 158 6.32 30.13 -22.05
C LEU A 158 6.57 28.85 -21.25
N THR A 159 7.45 27.98 -21.74
CA THR A 159 7.87 26.74 -21.08
C THR A 159 8.42 27.03 -19.68
N ASP A 160 9.28 28.04 -19.53
CA ASP A 160 9.91 28.41 -18.27
C ASP A 160 8.89 29.00 -17.29
N SER A 161 7.99 29.86 -17.77
CA SER A 161 6.94 30.46 -16.95
C SER A 161 5.95 29.40 -16.44
N VAL A 162 5.50 28.51 -17.32
CA VAL A 162 4.54 27.44 -16.96
C VAL A 162 5.19 26.42 -16.04
N SER A 163 6.40 25.94 -16.36
CA SER A 163 7.11 24.97 -15.53
C SER A 163 7.48 25.54 -14.17
N GLY A 164 7.87 26.83 -14.11
CA GLY A 164 8.18 27.53 -12.87
C GLY A 164 6.95 27.74 -11.99
N ALA A 165 5.83 28.19 -12.57
CA ALA A 165 4.56 28.34 -11.85
C ALA A 165 4.06 27.00 -11.32
N LEU A 166 4.10 25.93 -12.14
CA LEU A 166 3.72 24.59 -11.71
C LEU A 166 4.63 24.09 -10.59
N SER A 167 5.95 24.28 -10.72
CA SER A 167 6.92 23.92 -9.69
C SER A 167 6.62 24.62 -8.36
N MET A 168 6.32 25.92 -8.40
CA MET A 168 5.99 26.71 -7.22
C MET A 168 4.73 26.18 -6.52
N VAL A 169 3.67 25.88 -7.28
CA VAL A 169 2.43 25.31 -6.75
C VAL A 169 2.68 23.94 -6.12
N MET A 170 3.45 23.08 -6.78
CA MET A 170 3.76 21.74 -6.28
C MET A 170 4.56 21.78 -4.97
N ILE A 171 5.60 22.62 -4.89
CA ILE A 171 6.38 22.81 -3.66
C ILE A 171 5.49 23.37 -2.55
N MET A 172 4.66 24.37 -2.86
CA MET A 172 3.73 24.96 -1.89
C MET A 172 2.79 23.91 -1.31
N ILE A 173 2.21 23.04 -2.15
CA ILE A 173 1.36 21.94 -1.69
C ILE A 173 2.15 20.96 -0.82
N MET A 174 3.37 20.57 -1.22
CA MET A 174 4.20 19.68 -0.39
C MET A 174 4.48 20.27 1.00
N VAL A 175 4.84 21.56 1.07
CA VAL A 175 5.09 22.24 2.35
C VAL A 175 3.82 22.28 3.20
N LEU A 176 2.68 22.57 2.59
CA LEU A 176 1.37 22.55 3.27
C LEU A 176 1.04 21.16 3.82
N LEU A 177 1.25 20.10 3.04
CA LEU A 177 1.02 18.73 3.48
C LEU A 177 1.90 18.37 4.68
N ILE A 178 3.19 18.72 4.64
CA ILE A 178 4.11 18.49 5.75
C ILE A 178 3.64 19.27 6.98
N MET A 179 3.24 20.53 6.83
CA MET A 179 2.73 21.35 7.94
C MET A 179 1.48 20.71 8.58
N VAL A 180 0.54 20.22 7.77
CA VAL A 180 -0.68 19.54 8.26
C VAL A 180 -0.35 18.24 9.00
N ILE A 181 0.69 17.51 8.59
CA ILE A 181 1.09 16.26 9.25
C ILE A 181 1.82 16.53 10.58
N VAL A 182 2.53 17.65 10.69
CA VAL A 182 3.34 17.99 11.86
C VAL A 182 2.55 18.71 12.96
N LEU A 183 1.48 19.44 12.60
CA LEU A 183 0.59 20.14 13.52
C LEU A 183 -0.50 19.23 14.09
#